data_AF-A0A852KGL4-F1
#
_entry.id   AF-A0A852KGL4-F1
#
_cell.length_a   1.000
_cell.length_b   1.000
_cell.length_c   1.000
_cell.angle_alpha   90.00
_cell.angle_beta   90.00
_cell.angle_gamma   90.00
#
_symmetry.space_group_name_H-M   'P 1'
#
loop_
_entity.id
_entity.type
_entity.pdbx_description
1 polymer ?
#
loop_
_entity_poly.entity_id
_entity_poly.type
_entity_poly.pdbx_seq_one_letter_code
_entity_poly.pdbx_strand_id
1 'polypeptide(L)'
;GRGFAFRRKQKIERQYKKLLKKQRKVHSQQGDQFTDTYPEHLKHLYLAEEEMLKKRRRRAPDDSVSSEENKAIDTCTFPYRSVVTEEKFKRKTSNQKAKEEYEKINAERTRKREEAEKRKQQREEAQRLYKQKKMEAYKILCKKTKRGQPNLNLQMEFLLQKIQQNT
;
A
#
# COMPACT_ATOMS: atom_id res chain seq x y z
N GLY A 1 61.46 8.34 21.59
CA GLY A 1 60.05 8.57 21.98
C GLY A 1 59.42 9.62 21.07
N ARG A 2 58.15 9.49 20.68
CA ARG A 2 57.51 10.51 19.82
C ARG A 2 57.23 11.78 20.63
N GLY A 3 57.88 12.90 20.29
CA GLY A 3 57.90 14.14 21.08
C GLY A 3 56.58 14.92 21.16
N PHE A 4 56.60 16.08 21.81
CA PHE A 4 55.42 16.92 22.09
C PHE A 4 54.60 17.27 20.83
N ALA A 5 55.27 17.61 19.73
CA ALA A 5 54.63 17.92 18.45
C ALA A 5 53.78 16.75 17.92
N PHE A 6 54.25 15.51 18.09
CA PHE A 6 53.50 14.33 17.68
C PHE A 6 52.24 14.11 18.53
N ARG A 7 52.34 14.31 19.86
CA ARG A 7 51.18 14.23 20.76
C ARG A 7 50.15 15.32 20.45
N ARG A 8 50.60 16.53 20.12
CA ARG A 8 49.74 17.65 19.69
C ARG A 8 49.01 17.33 18.38
N LYS A 9 49.73 16.80 17.38
CA LYS A 9 49.14 16.36 16.11
C LYS A 9 48.06 15.30 16.32
N GLN A 10 48.35 14.26 17.11
CA GLN A 10 47.34 13.24 17.44
C GLN A 10 46.13 13.82 18.19
N LYS A 11 46.33 14.79 19.08
CA LYS A 11 45.22 15.46 19.78
C LYS A 11 44.32 16.21 18.80
N ILE A 12 44.91 16.97 17.87
CA ILE A 12 44.18 17.70 16.83
C ILE A 12 43.41 16.72 15.92
N GLU A 13 44.06 15.66 15.45
CA GLU A 13 43.40 14.63 14.63
C GLU A 13 42.21 13.98 15.34
N ARG A 14 42.36 13.68 16.64
CA ARG A 14 41.27 13.10 17.45
C ARG A 14 40.10 14.08 17.60
N GLN A 15 40.37 15.36 17.84
CA GLN A 15 39.34 16.40 17.94
C GLN A 15 38.62 16.58 16.60
N TYR A 16 39.35 16.61 15.49
CA TYR A 16 38.78 16.70 14.15
C TYR A 16 37.87 15.50 13.81
N LYS A 17 38.34 14.27 14.07
CA LYS A 17 37.51 13.06 13.91
C LYS A 17 36.26 13.08 14.81
N LYS A 18 36.35 13.68 16.00
CA LYS A 18 35.19 13.85 16.90
C LYS A 18 34.16 14.82 16.34
N LEU A 19 34.60 15.94 15.75
CA LEU A 19 33.72 16.90 15.07
C LEU A 19 33.05 16.27 13.85
N LEU A 20 33.78 15.53 13.02
CA LEU A 20 33.21 14.81 11.88
C LEU A 20 32.14 13.78 12.29
N LYS A 21 32.36 13.06 13.40
CA LYS A 21 31.36 12.13 13.96
C LYS A 21 30.11 12.84 14.48
N LYS A 22 30.25 14.03 15.07
CA LYS A 22 29.12 14.84 15.55
C LYS A 22 28.28 15.36 14.38
N GLN A 23 28.93 15.92 13.34
CA GLN A 23 28.25 16.37 12.12
C GLN A 23 27.46 15.24 11.44
N ARG A 24 28.09 14.05 11.27
CA ARG A 24 27.40 12.87 10.74
C ARG A 24 26.21 12.41 11.58
N LYS A 25 26.30 12.49 12.92
CA LYS A 25 25.17 12.15 13.79
C LYS A 25 24.00 13.12 13.64
N VAL A 26 24.26 14.42 13.54
CA VAL A 26 23.21 15.44 13.32
C VAL A 26 22.53 15.23 11.96
N HIS A 27 23.30 15.03 10.88
CA HIS A 27 22.73 14.70 9.55
C HIS A 27 22.00 13.35 9.53
N SER A 28 22.40 12.36 10.34
CA SER A 28 21.63 11.11 10.44
C SER A 28 20.32 11.25 11.22
N GLN A 29 20.19 12.27 12.07
CA GLN A 29 18.93 12.59 12.77
C GLN A 29 18.06 13.58 11.98
N GLN A 30 18.68 14.40 11.16
CA GLN A 30 18.05 15.21 10.10
C GLN A 30 18.18 14.51 8.75
N GLY A 31 17.91 13.20 8.68
CA GLY A 31 17.59 12.63 7.38
C GLY A 31 16.38 13.42 6.87
N ASP A 32 16.53 14.11 5.74
CA ASP A 32 15.51 14.97 5.13
C ASP A 32 14.13 14.37 5.39
N GLN A 33 13.36 14.96 6.31
CA GLN A 33 11.96 14.55 6.50
C GLN A 33 11.17 14.76 5.21
N PHE A 34 11.69 15.64 4.36
CA PHE A 34 11.27 15.88 3.00
C PHE A 34 12.04 14.97 2.03
N THR A 35 11.84 13.66 2.13
CA THR A 35 12.02 12.85 0.94
C THR A 35 10.86 13.22 0.01
N ASP A 36 11.14 13.66 -1.22
CA ASP A 36 10.18 13.68 -2.34
C ASP A 36 9.72 12.25 -2.74
N THR A 37 9.79 11.31 -1.80
CA THR A 37 9.22 9.99 -1.89
C THR A 37 7.79 10.09 -1.39
N TYR A 38 6.88 10.32 -2.32
CA TYR A 38 5.45 10.27 -2.07
C TYR A 38 5.07 8.97 -1.35
N PRO A 39 4.18 9.02 -0.34
CA PRO A 39 3.62 7.82 0.26
C PRO A 39 3.12 6.87 -0.84
N GLU A 40 3.47 5.58 -0.76
CA GLU A 40 3.24 4.60 -1.84
C GLU A 40 1.79 4.61 -2.37
N HIS A 41 0.83 4.83 -1.45
CA HIS A 41 -0.59 4.88 -1.76
C HIS A 41 -1.04 6.13 -2.52
N LEU A 42 -0.26 7.22 -2.57
CA LEU A 42 -0.59 8.47 -3.28
C LEU A 42 0.16 8.63 -4.61
N LYS A 43 1.14 7.76 -4.90
CA LYS A 43 1.93 7.78 -6.13
C LYS A 43 1.07 7.83 -7.40
N HIS A 44 -0.12 7.21 -7.36
CA HIS A 44 -1.04 7.17 -8.49
C HIS A 44 -1.66 8.53 -8.84
N LEU A 45 -1.95 9.38 -7.85
CA LEU A 45 -2.47 10.74 -8.09
C LEU A 45 -1.42 11.58 -8.82
N TYR A 46 -0.17 11.50 -8.38
CA TYR A 46 0.92 12.27 -8.96
C TYR A 46 1.26 11.83 -10.39
N LEU A 47 1.30 10.51 -10.65
CA LEU A 47 1.49 9.99 -12.01
C LEU A 47 0.35 10.43 -12.95
N ALA A 48 -0.89 10.52 -12.45
CA ALA A 48 -2.03 11.00 -13.22
C ALA A 48 -1.91 12.51 -13.52
N GLU A 49 -1.49 13.32 -12.54
CA GLU A 49 -1.23 14.76 -12.74
C GLU A 49 -0.10 14.99 -13.76
N GLU A 50 1.03 14.28 -13.65
CA GLU A 50 2.12 14.37 -14.62
C GLU A 50 1.66 14.01 -16.05
N GLU A 51 0.86 12.95 -16.20
CA GLU A 51 0.32 12.54 -17.49
C GLU A 51 -0.62 13.61 -18.07
N MET A 52 -1.46 14.21 -17.23
CA MET A 52 -2.34 15.32 -17.61
C MET A 52 -1.55 16.56 -18.06
N LEU A 53 -0.51 16.97 -17.31
CA LEU A 53 0.34 18.09 -17.69
C LEU A 53 1.13 17.80 -18.95
N LYS A 54 1.63 16.57 -19.13
CA LYS A 54 2.35 16.16 -20.34
C LYS A 54 1.42 16.13 -21.56
N LYS A 55 0.18 15.66 -21.41
CA LYS A 55 -0.87 15.75 -22.44
C LYS A 55 -1.20 17.21 -22.77
N ARG A 56 -1.30 18.07 -21.75
CA ARG A 56 -1.57 19.50 -21.91
C ARG A 56 -0.43 20.24 -22.62
N ARG A 57 0.83 19.90 -22.33
CA ARG A 57 2.02 20.42 -23.03
C ARG A 57 2.17 19.89 -24.45
N ARG A 58 1.62 18.69 -24.72
CA ARG A 58 1.62 18.07 -26.07
C ARG A 58 0.47 18.54 -26.95
N ARG A 59 -0.57 19.16 -26.38
CA ARG A 59 -1.61 19.86 -27.14
C ARG A 59 -1.12 21.28 -27.42
N ALA A 60 -0.89 21.60 -28.69
CA ALA A 60 -0.60 22.96 -29.09
C ALA A 60 -1.80 23.89 -28.80
N PRO A 61 -1.62 25.22 -28.71
CA PRO A 61 -2.69 26.18 -28.38
C PRO A 61 -3.80 26.35 -29.43
N ASP A 62 -3.90 25.51 -30.46
CA ASP A 62 -4.98 25.53 -31.44
C ASP A 62 -5.70 24.19 -31.38
N ASP A 63 -6.85 24.17 -30.71
CA ASP A 63 -8.06 23.41 -31.07
C ASP A 63 -9.02 23.40 -29.89
N SER A 64 -9.65 24.55 -29.68
CA SER A 64 -10.81 24.73 -28.82
C SER A 64 -12.08 24.76 -29.66
N VAL A 65 -12.53 23.63 -30.22
CA VAL A 65 -13.91 23.50 -30.71
C VAL A 65 -14.39 22.06 -30.51
N SER A 66 -15.02 21.78 -29.36
CA SER A 66 -15.92 20.64 -29.21
C SER A 66 -17.32 21.18 -29.45
N SER A 67 -17.83 20.94 -30.65
CA SER A 67 -19.21 21.13 -31.05
C SER A 67 -20.15 20.32 -30.16
N GLU A 68 -20.68 20.99 -29.13
CA GLU A 68 -22.06 20.73 -28.72
C GLU A 68 -23.00 21.30 -29.80
N GLU A 69 -24.19 20.74 -29.91
CA GLU A 69 -25.24 21.04 -30.89
C GLU A 69 -25.13 20.35 -32.26
N ASN A 70 -25.82 19.21 -32.38
CA ASN A 70 -26.62 18.86 -33.56
C ASN A 70 -27.69 17.84 -33.11
N LYS A 71 -28.70 18.32 -32.40
CA LYS A 71 -30.00 17.64 -32.29
C LYS A 71 -30.99 18.41 -33.16
N ALA A 72 -31.73 17.63 -33.94
CA ALA A 72 -32.96 17.95 -34.65
C ALA A 72 -32.84 18.34 -36.14
N ILE A 73 -33.75 17.71 -36.90
CA ILE A 73 -34.24 18.01 -38.25
C ILE A 73 -33.45 17.33 -39.38
N ASP A 74 -33.93 16.16 -39.82
CA ASP A 74 -34.59 16.11 -41.13
C ASP A 74 -35.51 14.89 -41.27
N THR A 75 -36.80 15.20 -41.37
CA THR A 75 -37.88 14.29 -41.77
C THR A 75 -37.89 14.16 -43.29
N CYS A 76 -37.66 12.95 -43.82
CA CYS A 76 -38.09 12.59 -45.16
C CYS A 76 -38.87 11.27 -45.12
N THR A 77 -40.17 11.43 -45.35
CA THR A 77 -41.23 10.43 -45.50
C THR A 77 -40.91 9.34 -46.53
N PHE A 78 -40.84 8.08 -46.08
CA PHE A 78 -41.28 6.91 -46.84
C PHE A 78 -41.81 5.84 -45.86
N PRO A 79 -43.13 5.62 -45.76
CA PRO A 79 -43.70 4.61 -44.89
C PRO A 79 -43.90 3.31 -45.70
N TYR A 80 -42.89 2.46 -45.77
CA TYR A 80 -43.12 1.05 -46.06
C TYR A 80 -42.59 0.19 -44.91
N ARG A 81 -43.55 -0.25 -44.10
CA ARG A 81 -43.56 -1.53 -43.38
C ARG A 81 -42.38 -1.73 -42.43
N SER A 82 -42.57 -1.37 -41.16
CA SER A 82 -41.76 -1.84 -40.05
C SER A 82 -41.97 -3.35 -39.86
N VAL A 83 -41.36 -4.13 -40.74
CA VAL A 83 -41.08 -5.53 -40.46
C VAL A 83 -40.18 -5.51 -39.24
N VAL A 84 -40.57 -6.26 -38.21
CA VAL A 84 -39.80 -6.50 -36.99
C VAL A 84 -38.41 -6.97 -37.43
N THR A 85 -37.46 -6.04 -37.57
CA THR A 85 -36.09 -6.38 -37.84
C THR A 85 -35.55 -6.84 -36.51
N GLU A 86 -35.52 -8.14 -36.29
CA GLU A 86 -34.59 -8.75 -35.34
C GLU A 86 -33.26 -8.04 -35.53
N GLU A 87 -32.84 -7.26 -34.53
CA GLU A 87 -31.63 -6.47 -34.59
C GLU A 87 -30.47 -7.43 -34.80
N LYS A 88 -30.04 -7.55 -36.06
CA LYS A 88 -28.87 -8.36 -36.39
C LYS A 88 -27.70 -7.68 -35.72
N PHE A 89 -27.28 -8.22 -34.56
CA PHE A 89 -26.16 -7.71 -33.78
C PHE A 89 -24.98 -7.46 -34.71
N LYS A 90 -24.72 -6.18 -35.01
CA LYS A 90 -23.58 -5.80 -35.83
C LYS A 90 -22.33 -6.30 -35.10
N ARG A 91 -21.44 -7.00 -35.82
CA ARG A 91 -20.21 -7.52 -35.24
C ARG A 91 -19.43 -6.35 -34.61
N LYS A 92 -19.06 -6.48 -33.34
CA LYS A 92 -18.30 -5.46 -32.61
C LYS A 92 -16.99 -5.14 -33.35
N THR A 93 -16.64 -3.87 -33.39
CA THR A 93 -15.36 -3.42 -33.98
C THR A 93 -14.19 -3.86 -33.09
N SER A 94 -12.98 -3.97 -33.67
CA SER A 94 -11.79 -4.34 -32.90
C SER A 94 -11.56 -3.42 -31.68
N ASN A 95 -11.75 -2.11 -31.87
CA ASN A 95 -11.60 -1.13 -30.79
C ASN A 95 -12.65 -1.32 -29.67
N GLN A 96 -13.90 -1.65 -30.02
CA GLN A 96 -14.94 -1.97 -29.04
C GLN A 96 -14.59 -3.22 -28.25
N LYS A 97 -14.11 -4.28 -28.90
CA LYS A 97 -13.65 -5.50 -28.23
C LYS A 97 -12.48 -5.22 -27.27
N ALA A 98 -11.53 -4.38 -27.67
CA ALA A 98 -10.40 -4.01 -26.81
C ALA A 98 -10.83 -3.28 -25.54
N LYS A 99 -11.85 -2.42 -25.61
CA LYS A 99 -12.43 -1.73 -24.43
C LYS A 99 -13.07 -2.73 -23.46
N GLU A 100 -13.86 -3.66 -23.99
CA GLU A 100 -14.51 -4.68 -23.16
C GLU A 100 -13.51 -5.61 -22.47
N GLU A 101 -12.45 -6.03 -23.17
CA GLU A 101 -11.37 -6.82 -22.58
C GLU A 101 -10.63 -6.05 -21.47
N TYR A 102 -10.38 -4.75 -21.68
CA TYR A 102 -9.76 -3.90 -20.66
C TYR A 102 -10.62 -3.80 -19.40
N GLU A 103 -11.93 -3.62 -19.55
CA GLU A 103 -12.87 -3.56 -18.42
C GLU A 103 -12.91 -4.88 -17.66
N LYS A 104 -12.94 -6.03 -18.37
CA LYS A 104 -12.87 -7.36 -17.75
C LYS A 104 -11.59 -7.54 -16.94
N ILE A 105 -10.43 -7.20 -17.52
CA ILE A 105 -9.14 -7.30 -16.83
C ILE A 105 -9.11 -6.41 -15.59
N ASN A 106 -9.70 -5.22 -15.67
CA ASN A 106 -9.76 -4.33 -14.51
C ASN A 106 -10.66 -4.92 -13.40
N ALA A 107 -11.82 -5.45 -13.75
CA ALA A 107 -12.73 -6.11 -12.82
C ALA A 107 -12.10 -7.36 -12.17
N GLU A 108 -11.32 -8.14 -12.93
CA GLU A 108 -10.58 -9.28 -12.36
C GLU A 108 -9.51 -8.80 -11.37
N ARG A 109 -8.77 -7.74 -11.70
CA ARG A 109 -7.76 -7.16 -10.83
C ARG A 109 -8.36 -6.60 -9.54
N THR A 110 -9.53 -5.95 -9.58
CA THR A 110 -10.20 -5.46 -8.37
C THR A 110 -10.63 -6.61 -7.47
N ARG A 111 -11.29 -7.64 -8.02
CA ARG A 111 -11.66 -8.85 -7.28
C ARG A 111 -10.45 -9.51 -6.63
N LYS A 112 -9.35 -9.67 -7.37
CA LYS A 112 -8.10 -10.24 -6.84
C LYS A 112 -7.49 -9.40 -5.72
N ARG A 113 -7.59 -8.06 -5.78
CA ARG A 113 -7.14 -7.17 -4.70
C ARG A 113 -8.00 -7.33 -3.45
N GLU A 114 -9.33 -7.35 -3.61
CA GLU A 114 -10.26 -7.54 -2.49
C GLU A 114 -10.04 -8.88 -1.78
N GLU A 115 -9.86 -9.96 -2.54
CA GLU A 115 -9.54 -11.28 -1.98
C GLU A 115 -8.20 -11.30 -1.25
N ALA A 116 -7.17 -10.65 -1.82
CA ALA A 116 -5.86 -10.54 -1.17
C ALA A 116 -5.93 -9.73 0.13
N GLU A 117 -6.75 -8.69 0.17
CA GLU A 117 -6.99 -7.88 1.37
C GLU A 117 -7.70 -8.69 2.45
N LYS A 118 -8.76 -9.43 2.11
CA LYS A 118 -9.43 -10.35 3.05
C LYS A 118 -8.45 -11.39 3.61
N ARG A 119 -7.62 -12.01 2.75
CA ARG A 119 -6.58 -12.95 3.19
C ARG A 119 -5.51 -12.29 4.07
N LYS A 120 -5.23 -11.00 3.86
CA LYS A 120 -4.31 -10.23 4.72
C LYS A 120 -4.94 -9.99 6.09
N GLN A 121 -6.18 -9.53 6.15
CA GLN A 121 -6.92 -9.32 7.40
C GLN A 121 -7.01 -10.61 8.23
N GLN A 122 -7.40 -11.73 7.62
CA GLN A 122 -7.44 -13.03 8.30
C GLN A 122 -6.09 -13.44 8.89
N ARG A 123 -4.97 -13.19 8.16
CA ARG A 123 -3.62 -13.47 8.67
C ARG A 123 -3.26 -12.58 9.85
N GLU A 124 -3.60 -11.29 9.79
CA GLU A 124 -3.34 -10.35 10.87
C GLU A 124 -4.17 -10.68 12.13
N GLU A 125 -5.45 -11.00 11.96
CA GLU A 125 -6.33 -11.44 13.03
C GLU A 125 -5.82 -12.74 13.68
N ALA A 126 -5.46 -13.74 12.88
CA ALA A 126 -4.87 -14.99 13.39
C ALA A 126 -3.59 -14.74 14.19
N GLN A 127 -2.72 -13.84 13.72
CA GLN A 127 -1.52 -13.44 14.46
C GLN A 127 -1.85 -12.71 15.76
N ARG A 128 -2.84 -11.82 15.76
CA ARG A 128 -3.29 -11.12 16.98
C ARG A 128 -3.82 -12.10 18.01
N LEU A 129 -4.70 -13.02 17.59
CA LEU A 129 -5.25 -14.06 18.46
C LEU A 129 -4.15 -14.96 19.03
N TYR A 130 -3.18 -15.37 18.20
CA TYR A 130 -2.03 -16.14 18.67
C TYR A 130 -1.22 -15.39 19.72
N LYS A 131 -0.92 -14.10 19.49
CA LYS A 131 -0.17 -13.27 20.44
C LYS A 131 -0.93 -13.09 21.75
N GLN A 132 -2.24 -12.85 21.70
CA GLN A 132 -3.10 -12.73 22.88
C GLN A 132 -3.08 -14.02 23.71
N LYS A 133 -3.38 -15.17 23.10
CA LYS A 133 -3.33 -16.49 23.77
C LYS A 133 -1.95 -16.78 24.36
N LYS A 134 -0.89 -16.42 23.65
CA LYS A 134 0.50 -16.58 24.14
C LYS A 134 0.75 -15.72 25.39
N MET A 135 0.30 -14.46 25.38
CA MET A 135 0.47 -13.56 26.52
C MET A 135 -0.36 -14.00 27.74
N GLU A 136 -1.59 -14.48 27.52
CA GLU A 136 -2.45 -15.03 28.58
C GLU A 136 -1.81 -16.26 29.23
N ALA A 137 -1.36 -17.22 28.42
CA ALA A 137 -0.66 -18.40 28.91
C ALA A 137 0.61 -18.02 29.69
N TYR A 138 1.41 -17.09 29.16
CA TYR A 138 2.60 -16.58 29.84
C TYR A 138 2.25 -15.95 31.19
N LYS A 139 1.18 -15.14 31.25
CA LYS A 139 0.72 -14.50 32.49
C LYS A 139 0.33 -15.52 33.56
N ILE A 140 -0.26 -16.66 33.18
CA ILE A 140 -0.60 -17.73 34.12
C ILE A 140 0.67 -18.45 34.58
N LEU A 141 1.52 -18.86 33.63
CA LEU A 141 2.69 -19.68 33.91
C LEU A 141 3.79 -18.94 34.68
N CYS A 142 3.96 -17.63 34.45
CA CYS A 142 5.00 -16.82 35.09
C CYS A 142 4.59 -16.21 36.44
N LYS A 143 3.36 -16.46 36.92
CA LYS A 143 2.95 -16.02 38.25
C LYS A 143 3.78 -16.70 39.34
N LYS A 144 4.25 -15.89 40.28
CA LYS A 144 5.05 -16.32 41.42
C LYS A 144 4.39 -15.88 42.73
N THR A 145 4.65 -16.64 43.80
CA THR A 145 4.23 -16.28 45.16
C THR A 145 5.04 -15.09 45.68
N LYS A 146 4.63 -14.49 46.82
CA LYS A 146 5.38 -13.39 47.46
C LYS A 146 6.85 -13.74 47.76
N ARG A 147 7.16 -15.04 47.89
CA ARG A 147 8.51 -15.56 48.13
C ARG A 147 9.28 -15.88 46.83
N GLY A 148 8.71 -15.60 45.66
CA GLY A 148 9.34 -15.79 44.35
C GLY A 148 9.23 -17.21 43.78
N GLN A 149 8.56 -18.13 44.47
CA GLN A 149 8.35 -19.50 43.99
C GLN A 149 7.24 -19.53 42.92
N PRO A 150 7.31 -20.42 41.92
CA PRO A 150 6.24 -20.58 40.93
C PRO A 150 4.94 -21.01 41.60
N ASN A 151 3.80 -20.48 41.13
CA ASN A 151 2.49 -20.90 41.62
C ASN A 151 2.02 -22.17 40.88
N LEU A 152 2.32 -23.34 41.45
CA LEU A 152 2.02 -24.66 40.85
C LEU A 152 0.53 -24.90 40.62
N ASN A 153 -0.35 -24.40 41.50
CA ASN A 153 -1.80 -24.63 41.37
C ASN A 153 -2.34 -24.03 40.07
N LEU A 154 -1.93 -22.80 39.72
CA LEU A 154 -2.32 -22.15 38.48
C LEU A 154 -1.77 -22.86 37.23
N GLN A 155 -0.56 -23.42 37.33
CA GLN A 155 0.05 -24.18 36.23
C GLN A 155 -0.66 -25.52 36.02
N MET A 156 -1.05 -26.19 37.12
CA MET A 156 -1.86 -27.42 37.11
C MET A 156 -3.23 -27.19 36.49
N GLU A 157 -3.95 -26.13 36.90
CA GLU A 157 -5.26 -25.78 36.33
C GLU A 157 -5.17 -25.54 34.81
N PHE A 158 -4.17 -24.79 34.36
CA PHE A 158 -3.95 -24.55 32.94
C PHE A 158 -3.65 -25.84 32.16
N LEU A 159 -2.89 -26.77 32.76
CA LEU A 159 -2.60 -28.06 32.14
C LEU A 159 -3.84 -28.93 32.05
N LEU A 160 -4.64 -29.02 33.13
CA LEU A 160 -5.89 -29.77 33.15
C LEU A 160 -6.86 -29.24 32.09
N GLN A 161 -6.98 -27.91 31.96
CA GLN A 161 -7.80 -27.29 30.92
C GLN A 161 -7.34 -27.69 29.51
N LYS A 162 -6.03 -27.74 29.26
CA LYS A 162 -5.50 -28.20 27.97
C LYS A 162 -5.79 -29.67 27.70
N ILE A 163 -5.69 -30.53 28.71
CA ILE A 163 -6.00 -31.96 28.56
C ILE A 163 -7.48 -32.12 28.19
N GLN A 164 -8.39 -31.44 28.91
CA GLN A 164 -9.84 -31.48 28.63
C GLN A 164 -10.23 -30.90 27.26
N GLN A 165 -9.46 -29.95 26.71
CA GLN A 165 -9.69 -29.41 25.38
C GLN A 165 -9.16 -30.30 24.25
N ASN A 166 -8.23 -31.20 24.57
CA ASN A 166 -7.61 -32.12 23.62
C ASN A 166 -8.30 -33.50 23.60
N THR A 167 -9.12 -33.79 24.60
CA THR A 167 -10.05 -34.93 24.65
C THR A 167 -11.34 -34.59 23.93
#